data_AF-A0ABD3BLS9-F1
#
_entry.id   AF-A0ABD3BLS9-F1
#
_cell.length_a   1.000
_cell.length_b   1.000
_cell.length_c   1.000
_cell.angle_alpha   90.00
_cell.angle_beta   90.00
_cell.angle_gamma   90.00
#
_symmetry.space_group_name_H-M   'P 1'
#
loop_
_entity.id
_entity.type
_entity.pdbx_description
1 polymer ?
#
loop_
_entity_poly.entity_id
_entity_poly.type
_entity_poly.pdbx_seq_one_letter_code
_entity_poly.pdbx_strand_id
1 'polypeptide(L)'
;MGTKFVFLLMVALILQANNKAYADKVDNDDLISKWCSRTEKKELCVKLIEADPREELKRSPNGFCEIVRDKAVKDYVAANSRIPAILKRTTVPFVRSCLIGECSEGYTQAIDKLKSLDFSVISRETYQNLAVSTSYGYTNPWDCEHCFKEGPPGLSIPPDLASDNRNLENAPSIIAIIINLVVCNKIEACQG
;
A
#
# COMPACT_ATOMS: atom_id res chain seq x y z
N MET A 1 -4.10 -18.34 54.26
CA MET A 1 -4.31 -19.33 53.17
C MET A 1 -4.66 -18.71 51.80
N GLY A 2 -5.07 -17.44 51.70
CA GLY A 2 -5.50 -16.84 50.42
C GLY A 2 -4.41 -16.39 49.44
N THR A 3 -3.23 -15.97 49.91
CA THR A 3 -2.19 -15.34 49.06
C THR A 3 -1.51 -16.31 48.08
N LYS A 4 -1.29 -17.57 48.47
CA LYS A 4 -0.66 -18.58 47.59
C LYS A 4 -1.59 -19.01 46.44
N PHE A 5 -2.90 -19.03 46.69
CA PHE A 5 -3.90 -19.42 45.69
C PHE A 5 -4.07 -18.32 44.61
N VAL A 6 -4.06 -17.05 45.04
CA VAL A 6 -4.07 -15.89 44.12
C VAL A 6 -2.81 -15.86 43.24
N PHE A 7 -1.63 -16.18 43.80
CA PHE A 7 -0.39 -16.20 43.04
C PHE A 7 -0.38 -17.31 41.97
N LEU A 8 -0.89 -18.50 42.29
CA LEU A 8 -1.01 -19.62 41.34
C LEU A 8 -2.02 -19.32 40.21
N LEU A 9 -3.14 -18.67 40.53
CA LEU A 9 -4.12 -18.21 39.53
C LEU A 9 -3.53 -17.17 38.56
N MET A 10 -2.78 -16.20 39.07
CA MET A 10 -2.10 -15.18 38.26
C MET A 10 -1.07 -15.81 37.30
N VAL A 11 -0.25 -16.75 37.79
CA VAL A 11 0.71 -17.47 36.95
C VAL A 11 0.01 -18.30 35.86
N ALA A 12 -1.09 -18.99 36.19
CA ALA A 12 -1.86 -19.76 35.21
C ALA A 12 -2.48 -18.86 34.12
N LEU A 13 -3.01 -17.69 34.48
CA LEU A 13 -3.55 -16.72 33.52
C LEU A 13 -2.47 -16.16 32.58
N ILE A 14 -1.28 -15.85 33.12
CA ILE A 14 -0.14 -15.39 32.31
C ILE A 14 0.30 -16.47 31.31
N LEU A 15 0.38 -17.73 31.75
CA LEU A 15 0.75 -18.85 30.88
C LEU A 15 -0.27 -19.08 29.76
N GLN A 16 -1.57 -18.99 30.05
CA GLN A 16 -2.64 -19.12 29.04
C GLN A 16 -2.61 -17.98 28.02
N ALA A 17 -2.41 -16.74 28.47
CA ALA A 17 -2.29 -15.58 27.59
C ALA A 17 -1.08 -15.69 26.65
N ASN A 18 0.07 -16.14 27.16
CA ASN A 18 1.28 -16.30 26.37
C ASN A 18 1.16 -17.41 25.32
N ASN A 19 0.52 -18.53 25.64
CA ASN A 19 0.31 -19.61 24.67
C ASN A 19 -0.62 -19.19 23.53
N LYS A 20 -1.69 -18.45 23.83
CA LYS A 20 -2.58 -17.91 22.80
C LYS A 20 -1.85 -16.90 21.92
N ALA A 21 -1.11 -15.97 22.51
CA ALA A 21 -0.34 -14.99 21.75
C ALA A 21 0.71 -15.65 20.84
N TYR A 22 1.36 -16.73 21.29
CA TYR A 22 2.31 -17.48 20.47
C TYR A 22 1.63 -18.21 19.31
N ALA A 23 0.50 -18.87 19.55
CA ALA A 23 -0.26 -19.55 18.51
C ALA A 23 -0.82 -18.56 17.47
N ASP A 24 -1.42 -17.45 17.91
CA ASP A 24 -1.93 -16.38 17.04
C ASP A 24 -0.80 -15.78 16.19
N LYS A 25 0.42 -15.65 16.76
CA LYS A 25 1.59 -15.18 16.03
C LYS A 25 2.03 -16.15 14.93
N VAL A 26 2.13 -17.44 15.23
CA VAL A 26 2.54 -18.47 14.25
C VAL A 26 1.54 -18.54 13.09
N ASP A 27 0.25 -18.44 13.37
CA ASP A 27 -0.80 -18.41 12.35
C ASP A 27 -0.71 -17.14 11.47
N ASN A 28 -0.45 -15.98 12.08
CA ASN A 28 -0.21 -14.73 11.35
C ASN A 28 1.04 -14.80 10.45
N ASP A 29 2.15 -15.34 10.95
CA ASP A 29 3.39 -15.46 10.19
C ASP A 29 3.19 -16.35 8.93
N ASP A 30 2.41 -17.43 9.05
CA ASP A 30 2.04 -18.29 7.92
C ASP A 30 1.15 -17.55 6.92
N LEU A 31 0.18 -16.78 7.41
CA LEU A 31 -0.71 -15.97 6.57
C LEU A 31 0.08 -14.90 5.79
N ILE A 32 0.94 -14.14 6.47
CA ILE A 32 1.78 -13.10 5.85
C ILE A 32 2.65 -13.73 4.76
N SER A 33 3.32 -14.83 5.07
CA SER A 33 4.16 -15.56 4.11
C SER A 33 3.35 -16.01 2.88
N LYS A 34 2.17 -16.60 3.10
CA LYS A 34 1.28 -17.08 2.03
C LYS A 34 0.89 -15.98 1.03
N TRP A 35 0.54 -14.79 1.52
CA TRP A 35 0.08 -13.71 0.66
C TRP A 35 1.24 -12.91 0.07
N CYS A 36 2.22 -12.51 0.89
CA CYS A 36 3.32 -11.67 0.42
C CYS A 36 4.29 -12.39 -0.52
N SER A 37 4.46 -13.71 -0.40
CA SER A 37 5.35 -14.50 -1.28
C SER A 37 4.91 -14.52 -2.75
N ARG A 38 3.64 -14.19 -3.01
CA ARG A 38 3.06 -14.12 -4.36
C ARG A 38 3.18 -12.73 -4.99
N THR A 39 3.64 -11.75 -4.23
CA THR A 39 3.85 -10.38 -4.71
C THR A 39 5.27 -10.23 -5.25
N GLU A 40 5.44 -9.43 -6.29
CA GLU A 40 6.78 -9.07 -6.78
C GLU A 40 7.58 -8.21 -5.77
N LYS A 41 6.90 -7.67 -4.76
CA LYS A 41 7.45 -6.81 -3.70
C LYS A 41 7.37 -7.50 -2.35
N LYS A 42 7.74 -8.79 -2.31
CA LYS A 42 7.63 -9.67 -1.14
C LYS A 42 8.15 -9.03 0.15
N GLU A 43 9.39 -8.56 0.14
CA GLU A 43 10.05 -8.00 1.33
C GLU A 43 9.34 -6.74 1.83
N LEU A 44 8.85 -5.91 0.90
CA LEU A 44 8.09 -4.73 1.25
C LEU A 44 6.73 -5.12 1.84
N CYS A 45 6.01 -6.06 1.24
CA CYS A 45 4.73 -6.55 1.75
C CYS A 45 4.85 -7.07 3.19
N VAL A 46 5.81 -7.96 3.44
CA VAL A 46 6.08 -8.51 4.78
C VAL A 46 6.39 -7.37 5.76
N LYS A 47 7.34 -6.51 5.41
CA LYS A 47 7.77 -5.40 6.27
C LYS A 47 6.63 -4.46 6.63
N LEU A 48 5.74 -4.15 5.69
CA LEU A 48 4.61 -3.25 5.94
C LEU A 48 3.61 -3.87 6.93
N ILE A 49 3.26 -5.14 6.74
CA ILE A 49 2.29 -5.82 7.58
C ILE A 49 2.86 -6.05 8.99
N GLU A 50 4.09 -6.53 9.11
CA GLU A 50 4.72 -6.78 10.41
C GLU A 50 4.87 -5.50 11.24
N ALA A 51 5.22 -4.39 10.60
CA ALA A 51 5.45 -3.11 11.26
C ALA A 51 4.16 -2.37 11.67
N ASP A 52 3.00 -2.77 11.15
CA ASP A 52 1.75 -2.13 11.51
C ASP A 52 1.36 -2.46 12.97
N PRO A 53 0.93 -1.51 13.80
CA PRO A 53 0.55 -1.81 15.19
C PRO A 53 -0.84 -2.46 15.34
N ARG A 54 -1.66 -2.49 14.29
CA ARG A 54 -3.06 -2.97 14.32
C ARG A 54 -3.12 -4.48 14.12
N GLU A 55 -2.98 -5.24 15.21
CA GLU A 55 -2.96 -6.71 15.19
C GLU A 55 -4.23 -7.34 14.56
N GLU A 56 -5.37 -6.68 14.65
CA GLU A 56 -6.62 -7.13 14.02
C GLU A 56 -6.55 -7.15 12.49
N LEU A 57 -5.81 -6.22 11.88
CA LEU A 57 -5.65 -6.15 10.43
C LEU A 57 -4.68 -7.21 9.91
N LYS A 58 -3.81 -7.75 10.77
CA LYS A 58 -2.82 -8.77 10.38
C LYS A 58 -3.39 -10.17 10.21
N ARG A 59 -4.70 -10.35 10.44
CA ARG A 59 -5.37 -11.66 10.44
C ARG A 59 -6.10 -11.98 9.13
N SER A 60 -6.03 -11.11 8.13
CA SER A 60 -6.73 -11.31 6.87
C SER A 60 -6.06 -10.59 5.69
N PRO A 61 -6.22 -11.10 4.46
CA PRO A 61 -5.79 -10.37 3.27
C PRO A 61 -6.47 -9.01 3.12
N ASN A 62 -7.71 -8.86 3.59
CA ASN A 62 -8.43 -7.58 3.59
C ASN A 62 -7.71 -6.54 4.46
N GLY A 63 -7.34 -6.92 5.69
CA GLY A 63 -6.57 -6.06 6.57
C GLY A 63 -5.15 -5.78 6.04
N PHE A 64 -4.53 -6.72 5.33
CA PHE A 64 -3.27 -6.47 4.62
C PHE A 64 -3.43 -5.37 3.56
N CYS A 65 -4.50 -5.41 2.77
CA CYS A 65 -4.80 -4.36 1.79
C CYS A 65 -5.00 -2.99 2.47
N GLU A 66 -5.64 -2.93 3.63
CA GLU A 66 -5.79 -1.68 4.40
C GLU A 66 -4.45 -1.11 4.85
N ILE A 67 -3.59 -1.94 5.44
CA ILE A 67 -2.24 -1.55 5.88
C ILE A 67 -1.43 -0.98 4.71
N VAL A 68 -1.44 -1.71 3.57
CA VAL A 68 -0.67 -1.33 2.39
C VAL A 68 -1.25 -0.08 1.72
N ARG A 69 -2.58 0.09 1.70
CA ARG A 69 -3.26 1.32 1.24
C ARG A 69 -2.83 2.52 2.05
N ASP A 70 -2.78 2.40 3.38
CA ASP A 70 -2.39 3.51 4.25
C ASP A 70 -0.96 3.96 3.98
N LYS A 71 -0.06 3.00 3.69
CA LYS A 71 1.30 3.30 3.20
C LYS A 71 1.27 4.03 1.86
N ALA A 72 0.53 3.53 0.88
CA ALA A 72 0.42 4.15 -0.44
C ALA A 72 -0.05 5.60 -0.33
N VAL A 73 -1.14 5.86 0.40
CA VAL A 73 -1.67 7.21 0.64
C VAL A 73 -0.60 8.12 1.26
N LYS A 74 0.12 7.63 2.27
CA LYS A 74 1.20 8.39 2.93
C LYS A 74 2.32 8.75 1.95
N ASP A 75 2.72 7.83 1.09
CA ASP A 75 3.78 8.06 0.11
C ASP A 75 3.36 9.08 -0.96
N TYR A 76 2.13 8.96 -1.47
CA TYR A 76 1.59 9.93 -2.41
C TYR A 76 1.48 11.32 -1.81
N VAL A 77 1.01 11.45 -0.56
CA VAL A 77 0.97 12.73 0.15
C VAL A 77 2.38 13.31 0.28
N ALA A 78 3.36 12.49 0.63
CA ALA A 78 4.75 12.92 0.75
C ALA A 78 5.33 13.39 -0.60
N ALA A 79 5.11 12.64 -1.69
CA ALA A 79 5.56 13.01 -3.03
C ALA A 79 4.88 14.31 -3.51
N ASN A 80 3.56 14.42 -3.36
CA ASN A 80 2.80 15.62 -3.75
C ASN A 80 3.25 16.86 -2.97
N SER A 81 3.62 16.71 -1.69
CA SER A 81 4.10 17.83 -0.87
C SER A 81 5.43 18.43 -1.34
N ARG A 82 6.21 17.72 -2.18
CA ARG A 82 7.49 18.18 -2.72
C ARG A 82 7.34 19.01 -3.98
N ILE A 83 6.26 18.81 -4.74
CA ILE A 83 6.01 19.50 -6.02
C ILE A 83 6.12 21.03 -5.89
N PRO A 84 5.56 21.69 -4.86
CA PRO A 84 5.71 23.14 -4.69
C PRO A 84 7.17 23.60 -4.59
N ALA A 85 8.06 22.80 -4.00
CA ALA A 85 9.48 23.13 -3.88
C ALA A 85 10.20 22.98 -5.23
N ILE A 86 9.85 21.95 -6.01
CA ILE A 86 10.36 21.74 -7.37
C ILE A 86 9.90 22.88 -8.30
N LEU A 87 8.62 23.26 -8.21
CA LEU A 87 8.04 24.38 -8.97
C LEU A 87 8.75 25.71 -8.72
N LYS A 88 9.31 25.94 -7.53
CA LYS A 88 10.10 27.16 -7.23
C LYS A 88 11.47 27.18 -7.92
N ARG A 89 12.00 26.01 -8.30
CA ARG A 89 13.35 25.87 -8.90
C ARG A 89 13.34 25.88 -10.42
N THR A 90 12.17 25.81 -11.04
CA THR A 90 12.02 25.73 -12.50
C THR A 90 11.21 26.89 -13.07
N THR A 91 11.75 27.51 -14.10
CA THR A 91 11.10 28.56 -14.91
C THR A 91 10.61 28.04 -16.25
N VAL A 92 10.91 26.79 -16.60
CA VAL A 92 10.55 26.20 -17.91
C VAL A 92 9.04 25.92 -17.94
N PRO A 93 8.25 26.58 -18.81
CA PRO A 93 6.79 26.47 -18.79
C PRO A 93 6.29 25.03 -18.96
N PHE A 94 6.92 24.26 -19.85
CA PHE A 94 6.57 22.85 -20.07
C PHE A 94 6.77 21.99 -18.80
N VAL A 95 7.91 22.13 -18.13
CA VAL A 95 8.20 21.43 -16.87
C VAL A 95 7.16 21.79 -15.81
N ARG A 96 6.77 23.07 -15.72
CA ARG A 96 5.73 23.52 -14.79
C ARG A 96 4.37 22.91 -15.12
N SER A 97 4.02 22.82 -16.40
CA SER A 97 2.79 22.17 -16.86
C SER A 97 2.72 20.70 -16.42
N CYS A 98 3.78 19.93 -16.67
CA CYS A 98 3.84 18.52 -16.25
C CYS A 98 3.75 18.37 -14.72
N LEU A 99 4.45 19.23 -13.97
CA LEU A 99 4.41 19.19 -12.51
C LEU A 99 3.02 19.47 -11.94
N ILE A 100 2.26 20.38 -12.56
CA ILE A 100 0.93 20.77 -12.09
C ILE A 100 -0.10 19.75 -12.56
N GLY A 101 -0.26 19.55 -13.87
CA GLY A 101 -1.30 18.70 -14.45
C GLY A 101 -1.05 17.22 -14.14
N GLU A 102 0.00 16.63 -14.71
CA GLU A 102 0.17 15.18 -14.65
C GLU A 102 0.66 14.70 -13.28
N CYS A 103 1.58 15.42 -12.66
CA CYS A 103 2.12 14.99 -11.36
C CYS A 103 1.22 15.38 -10.20
N SER A 104 0.92 16.66 -10.00
CA SER A 104 0.19 17.08 -8.78
C SER A 104 -1.29 16.67 -8.81
N GLU A 105 -1.99 16.89 -9.93
CA GLU A 105 -3.39 16.47 -10.04
C GLU A 105 -3.49 14.94 -10.08
N GLY A 106 -2.59 14.26 -10.82
CA GLY A 106 -2.50 12.80 -10.83
C GLY A 106 -2.26 12.21 -9.43
N TYR A 107 -1.32 12.75 -8.65
CA TYR A 107 -1.11 12.27 -7.28
C TYR A 107 -2.32 12.53 -6.38
N THR A 108 -2.98 13.68 -6.53
CA THR A 108 -4.20 14.00 -5.77
C THR A 108 -5.31 13.00 -6.10
N GLN A 109 -5.52 12.71 -7.38
CA GLN A 109 -6.48 11.71 -7.82
C GLN A 109 -6.16 10.32 -7.28
N ALA A 110 -4.89 9.91 -7.29
CA ALA A 110 -4.47 8.63 -6.72
C ALA A 110 -4.74 8.58 -5.21
N ILE A 111 -4.46 9.65 -4.47
CA ILE A 111 -4.78 9.76 -3.03
C ILE A 111 -6.28 9.56 -2.79
N ASP A 112 -7.13 10.24 -3.57
CA ASP A 112 -8.58 10.18 -3.40
C ASP A 112 -9.12 8.79 -3.73
N LYS A 113 -8.65 8.18 -4.83
CA LYS A 113 -9.02 6.82 -5.21
C LYS A 113 -8.58 5.79 -4.18
N LEU A 114 -7.33 5.87 -3.71
CA LEU A 114 -6.81 4.99 -2.67
C LEU A 114 -7.60 5.14 -1.36
N LYS A 115 -7.91 6.36 -0.91
CA LYS A 115 -8.72 6.60 0.30
C LYS A 115 -10.15 6.10 0.17
N SER A 116 -10.70 6.05 -1.04
CA SER A 116 -12.06 5.54 -1.31
C SER A 116 -12.15 4.01 -1.33
N LEU A 117 -11.02 3.28 -1.30
CA LEU A 117 -11.01 1.83 -1.27
C LEU A 117 -11.54 1.31 0.07
N ASP A 118 -12.64 0.57 0.00
CA ASP A 118 -13.21 -0.19 1.11
C ASP A 118 -12.88 -1.67 0.93
N PHE A 119 -12.10 -2.21 1.87
CA PHE A 119 -11.68 -3.61 1.88
C PHE A 119 -12.50 -4.47 2.84
N SER A 120 -13.59 -3.96 3.42
CA SER A 120 -14.48 -4.75 4.29
C SER A 120 -14.99 -6.01 3.57
N VAL A 121 -15.22 -5.93 2.26
CA VAL A 121 -15.59 -7.06 1.40
C VAL A 121 -14.78 -7.05 0.11
N ILE A 122 -13.91 -8.06 -0.06
CA ILE A 122 -13.21 -8.34 -1.31
C ILE A 122 -13.89 -9.55 -1.96
N SER A 123 -14.67 -9.30 -3.03
CA SER A 123 -15.46 -10.32 -3.72
C SER A 123 -15.49 -10.06 -5.23
N ARG A 124 -16.12 -10.95 -6.01
CA ARG A 124 -16.33 -10.71 -7.45
C ARG A 124 -17.14 -9.43 -7.71
N GLU A 125 -18.09 -9.10 -6.84
CA GLU A 125 -18.94 -7.92 -7.00
C GLU A 125 -18.16 -6.62 -6.78
N THR A 126 -17.27 -6.60 -5.79
CA THR A 126 -16.45 -5.40 -5.48
C THR A 126 -15.18 -5.31 -6.31
N TYR A 127 -14.76 -6.40 -6.94
CA TYR A 127 -13.49 -6.54 -7.67
C TYR A 127 -13.24 -5.42 -8.67
N GLN A 128 -14.21 -5.13 -9.56
CA GLN A 128 -13.99 -4.14 -10.62
C GLN A 128 -13.68 -2.76 -10.04
N ASN A 129 -14.42 -2.33 -9.00
CA ASN A 129 -14.18 -1.05 -8.36
C ASN A 129 -12.82 -1.02 -7.65
N LEU A 130 -12.47 -2.09 -6.94
CA LEU A 130 -11.18 -2.21 -6.25
C LEU A 130 -10.01 -2.20 -7.24
N ALA A 131 -10.09 -2.97 -8.32
CA ALA A 131 -9.06 -3.06 -9.34
C ALA A 131 -8.86 -1.71 -10.06
N VAL A 132 -9.95 -1.08 -10.51
CA VAL A 132 -9.88 0.24 -11.19
C VAL A 132 -9.36 1.31 -10.24
N SER A 133 -9.84 1.37 -9.00
CA SER A 133 -9.39 2.40 -8.06
C SER A 133 -7.93 2.20 -7.63
N THR A 134 -7.48 0.94 -7.50
CA THR A 134 -6.08 0.61 -7.24
C THR A 134 -5.19 0.99 -8.43
N SER A 135 -5.70 0.93 -9.67
CA SER A 135 -4.88 1.20 -10.86
C SER A 135 -4.37 2.63 -10.96
N TYR A 136 -5.13 3.60 -10.44
CA TYR A 136 -4.66 4.99 -10.31
C TYR A 136 -3.36 5.11 -9.50
N GLY A 137 -3.12 4.16 -8.60
CA GLY A 137 -1.91 4.06 -7.80
C GLY A 137 -0.64 3.67 -8.58
N TYR A 138 -0.74 3.26 -9.84
CA TYR A 138 0.43 3.00 -10.68
C TYR A 138 0.36 3.68 -12.05
N THR A 139 -0.83 4.05 -12.55
CA THR A 139 -0.94 4.86 -13.78
C THR A 139 -0.49 6.30 -13.55
N ASN A 140 -0.90 6.94 -12.46
CA ASN A 140 -0.64 8.38 -12.28
C ASN A 140 0.86 8.73 -12.08
N PRO A 141 1.69 7.92 -11.38
CA PRO A 141 3.14 8.10 -11.39
C PRO A 141 3.74 7.92 -12.79
N TRP A 142 3.21 6.99 -13.58
CA TRP A 142 3.64 6.75 -14.95
C TRP A 142 3.28 7.92 -15.86
N ASP A 143 2.05 8.45 -15.78
CA ASP A 143 1.61 9.63 -16.54
C ASP A 143 2.47 10.86 -16.21
N CYS A 144 2.77 11.06 -14.92
CA CYS A 144 3.71 12.09 -14.48
C CYS A 144 5.09 11.94 -15.13
N GLU A 145 5.68 10.73 -15.17
CA GLU A 145 6.94 10.51 -15.89
C GLU A 145 6.81 10.70 -17.40
N HIS A 146 5.69 10.25 -17.98
CA HIS A 146 5.45 10.27 -19.41
C HIS A 146 5.38 11.69 -19.96
N CYS A 147 4.77 12.61 -19.21
CA CYS A 147 4.71 14.02 -19.58
C CYS A 147 6.10 14.62 -19.88
N PHE A 148 7.12 14.28 -19.08
CA PHE A 148 8.48 14.77 -19.34
C PHE A 148 9.13 14.13 -20.57
N LYS A 149 8.72 12.92 -20.96
CA LYS A 149 9.24 12.20 -22.13
C LYS A 149 8.63 12.72 -23.44
N GLU A 150 7.41 13.23 -23.41
CA GLU A 150 6.75 13.87 -24.56
C GLU A 150 7.22 15.31 -24.81
N GLY A 151 8.05 15.85 -23.92
CA GLY A 151 8.54 17.21 -23.99
C GLY A 151 9.67 17.46 -24.99
N PRO A 152 10.07 18.73 -25.15
CA PRO A 152 11.27 19.11 -25.89
C PRO A 152 12.52 18.31 -25.47
N PRO A 153 13.42 17.98 -26.42
CA PRO A 153 14.66 17.27 -26.13
C PRO A 153 15.48 17.95 -25.03
N GLY A 154 16.05 17.15 -24.13
CA GLY A 154 16.86 17.64 -23.01
C GLY A 154 16.07 18.01 -21.76
N LEU A 155 14.73 17.97 -21.79
CA LEU A 155 13.92 18.00 -20.57
C LEU A 155 13.83 16.59 -19.99
N SER A 156 13.98 16.51 -18.67
CA SER A 156 13.84 15.26 -17.93
C SER A 156 13.08 15.53 -16.64
N ILE A 157 12.43 14.50 -16.14
CA ILE A 157 11.80 14.52 -14.83
C ILE A 157 12.87 14.84 -13.76
N PRO A 158 12.57 15.71 -12.77
CA PRO A 158 13.46 15.93 -11.64
C PRO A 158 13.84 14.60 -10.96
N PRO A 159 15.13 14.35 -10.65
CA PRO A 159 15.57 13.04 -10.15
C PRO A 159 14.91 12.59 -8.84
N ASP A 160 14.59 13.53 -7.98
CA ASP A 160 13.83 13.30 -6.74
C ASP A 160 12.41 12.80 -7.04
N LEU A 161 11.72 13.47 -7.97
CA LEU A 161 10.38 13.06 -8.40
C LEU A 161 10.38 11.72 -9.14
N ALA A 162 11.39 11.45 -9.96
CA ALA A 162 11.55 10.16 -10.63
C ALA A 162 11.74 9.02 -9.61
N SER A 163 12.51 9.28 -8.54
CA SER A 163 12.66 8.31 -7.46
C SER A 163 11.36 8.11 -6.69
N ASP A 164 10.60 9.16 -6.46
CA ASP A 164 9.30 9.06 -5.79
C ASP A 164 8.33 8.25 -6.66
N ASN A 165 8.22 8.53 -7.98
CA ASN A 165 7.35 7.80 -8.91
C ASN A 165 7.56 6.28 -8.90
N ARG A 166 8.82 5.83 -8.99
CA ARG A 166 9.16 4.39 -8.90
C ARG A 166 8.78 3.76 -7.57
N ASN A 167 8.67 4.56 -6.51
CA ASN A 167 8.27 4.05 -5.20
C ASN A 167 6.75 4.02 -5.02
N LEU A 168 6.03 4.95 -5.64
CA LEU A 168 4.58 5.10 -5.53
C LEU A 168 3.81 3.89 -6.07
N GLU A 169 4.32 3.22 -7.10
CA GLU A 169 3.69 2.02 -7.68
C GLU A 169 3.74 0.78 -6.77
N ASN A 170 4.68 0.71 -5.82
CA ASN A 170 4.98 -0.53 -5.11
C ASN A 170 3.80 -1.00 -4.24
N ALA A 171 3.22 -0.10 -3.45
CA ALA A 171 2.14 -0.44 -2.54
C ALA A 171 0.82 -0.75 -3.30
N PRO A 172 0.39 0.06 -4.29
CA PRO A 172 -0.74 -0.28 -5.16
C PRO A 172 -0.57 -1.60 -5.91
N SER A 173 0.65 -1.94 -6.36
CA SER A 173 0.95 -3.25 -6.97
C SER A 173 0.70 -4.41 -6.00
N ILE A 174 1.16 -4.30 -4.74
CA ILE A 174 0.88 -5.29 -3.70
C ILE A 174 -0.64 -5.45 -3.49
N ILE A 175 -1.38 -4.35 -3.37
CA ILE A 175 -2.84 -4.36 -3.18
C ILE A 175 -3.52 -5.09 -4.34
N ALA A 176 -3.17 -4.76 -5.59
CA ALA A 176 -3.74 -5.38 -6.77
C ALA A 176 -3.54 -6.89 -6.78
N ILE A 177 -2.33 -7.35 -6.46
CA ILE A 177 -2.02 -8.79 -6.41
C ILE A 177 -2.85 -9.48 -5.32
N ILE A 178 -2.96 -8.90 -4.12
CA ILE A 178 -3.77 -9.50 -3.05
C ILE A 178 -5.25 -9.59 -3.46
N ILE A 179 -5.83 -8.53 -4.05
CA ILE A 179 -7.22 -8.56 -4.55
C ILE A 179 -7.40 -9.67 -5.59
N ASN A 180 -6.49 -9.79 -6.56
CA ASN A 180 -6.55 -10.82 -7.60
C ASN A 180 -6.49 -12.23 -6.99
N LEU A 181 -5.60 -12.43 -6.02
CA LEU A 181 -5.45 -13.71 -5.32
C LEU A 181 -6.70 -14.06 -4.50
N VAL A 182 -7.33 -13.08 -3.83
CA VAL A 182 -8.57 -13.30 -3.08
C VAL A 182 -9.73 -13.67 -4.01
N VAL A 183 -9.90 -12.95 -5.11
CA VAL A 183 -11.10 -13.08 -5.96
C VAL A 183 -10.99 -14.22 -6.98
N CYS A 184 -9.81 -14.40 -7.59
CA CYS A 184 -9.61 -15.36 -8.67
C CYS A 184 -8.41 -16.29 -8.51
N ASN A 185 -7.71 -16.26 -7.37
CA ASN A 185 -6.57 -17.13 -7.06
C ASN A 185 -5.45 -17.07 -8.12
N LYS A 186 -5.22 -15.88 -8.69
CA LYS A 186 -4.19 -15.58 -9.70
C LYS A 186 -3.48 -14.27 -9.35
N ILE A 187 -2.31 -14.04 -9.94
CA ILE A 187 -1.57 -12.78 -9.76
C ILE A 187 -2.08 -11.75 -10.77
N GLU A 188 -2.46 -12.20 -11.96
CA GLU A 188 -3.03 -11.38 -13.01
C GLU A 188 -4.47 -10.95 -12.69
N ALA A 189 -4.91 -9.87 -13.33
CA ALA A 189 -6.27 -9.38 -13.22
C ALA A 189 -7.28 -10.49 -13.59
N CYS A 190 -8.34 -10.60 -12.79
CA CYS A 190 -9.43 -11.53 -13.07
C CYS A 190 -10.07 -11.19 -14.43
N GLN A 191 -10.15 -12.19 -15.31
CA GLN A 191 -10.90 -12.09 -16.56
C GLN A 191 -12.40 -12.18 -16.24
N GLY A 192 -13.18 -11.31 -16.87
CA GLY A 192 -14.65 -11.31 -16.80
C GLY A 192 -15.26 -12.52 -17.47
#